data_AF-K2BSS6-F1
#
_entry.id   AF-K2BSS6-F1
#
_cell.length_a   1.000
_cell.length_b   1.000
_cell.length_c   1.000
_cell.angle_alpha   90.00
_cell.angle_beta   90.00
_cell.angle_gamma   90.00
#
_symmetry.space_group_name_H-M   'P 1'
#
loop_
_entity.id
_entity.type
_entity.pdbx_description
1 polymer ?
#
loop_
_entity_poly.entity_id
_entity_poly.type
_entity_poly.pdbx_seq_one_letter_code
_entity_poly.pdbx_strand_id
1 'polypeptide(L)'
;MAKIKDLPRVDRPREKLEKYGPEKLSHSELLAIILGTGSKGINVIELANKILKKFSGDGVSKANTVELKNTFGLGSAKACEIVACFELGRRL
;
A
#
# COMPACT_ATOMS: atom_id res chain seq x y z
N MET A 1 4.50 -11.95 13.91
CA MET A 1 3.60 -11.28 12.94
C MET A 1 3.29 -12.25 11.82
N ALA A 2 2.02 -12.36 11.43
CA ALA A 2 1.60 -13.22 10.33
C ALA A 2 2.14 -12.68 9.00
N LYS A 3 2.69 -13.55 8.17
CA LYS A 3 3.06 -13.21 6.79
C LYS A 3 1.80 -13.25 5.94
N ILE A 4 1.74 -12.46 4.88
CA ILE A 4 0.57 -12.46 3.96
C ILE A 4 0.31 -13.86 3.39
N LYS A 5 1.37 -14.65 3.17
CA LYS A 5 1.25 -16.04 2.72
C LYS A 5 0.58 -16.98 3.74
N ASP A 6 0.49 -16.58 5.00
CA ASP A 6 -0.18 -17.36 6.06
C ASP A 6 -1.70 -17.11 6.05
N LEU A 7 -2.18 -16.08 5.34
CA LEU A 7 -3.61 -15.88 5.08
C LEU A 7 -4.13 -16.94 4.10
N PRO A 8 -5.40 -17.36 4.25
CA PRO A 8 -6.09 -18.13 3.21
C PRO A 8 -5.90 -17.44 1.86
N ARG A 9 -5.67 -18.23 0.79
CA ARG A 9 -5.42 -17.67 -0.55
C ARG A 9 -6.47 -16.63 -0.97
N VAL A 10 -7.73 -16.86 -0.62
CA VAL A 10 -8.87 -15.99 -0.98
C VAL A 10 -8.80 -14.61 -0.31
N ASP A 11 -8.11 -14.52 0.83
CA ASP A 11 -7.98 -13.30 1.64
C ASP A 11 -6.69 -12.54 1.36
N ARG A 12 -5.80 -13.10 0.52
CA ARG A 12 -4.58 -12.41 0.12
C ARG A 12 -4.94 -11.32 -0.89
N PRO A 13 -4.40 -10.10 -0.77
CA PRO A 13 -4.87 -8.97 -1.56
C PRO A 13 -4.86 -9.19 -3.08
N ARG A 14 -3.81 -9.79 -3.64
CA ARG A 14 -3.70 -10.00 -5.10
C ARG A 14 -4.72 -11.01 -5.60
N GLU A 15 -4.80 -12.16 -4.93
CA GLU A 15 -5.75 -13.21 -5.24
C GLU A 15 -7.21 -12.75 -5.03
N LYS A 16 -7.46 -11.92 -4.01
CA LYS A 16 -8.77 -11.31 -3.76
C LYS A 16 -9.14 -10.32 -4.87
N LEU A 17 -8.18 -9.52 -5.34
CA LEU A 17 -8.37 -8.59 -6.47
C LEU A 17 -8.72 -9.35 -7.75
N GLU A 18 -8.00 -10.41 -8.06
CA GLU A 18 -8.25 -11.25 -9.25
C GLU A 18 -9.62 -11.94 -9.20
N LYS A 19 -10.04 -12.41 -8.02
CA LYS A 19 -11.27 -13.19 -7.88
C LYS A 19 -12.53 -12.32 -7.78
N TYR A 20 -12.43 -11.19 -7.08
CA TYR A 20 -13.60 -10.43 -6.66
C TYR A 20 -13.62 -8.97 -7.12
N GLY A 21 -12.56 -8.50 -7.79
CA GLY A 21 -12.47 -7.12 -8.24
C GLY A 21 -12.04 -6.11 -7.16
N PRO A 22 -11.60 -4.90 -7.58
CA PRO A 22 -11.06 -3.87 -6.69
C PRO A 22 -12.06 -3.38 -5.64
N GLU A 23 -13.35 -3.44 -5.92
CA GLU A 23 -14.44 -2.99 -5.04
C GLU A 23 -14.57 -3.83 -3.75
N LYS A 24 -13.99 -5.03 -3.71
CA LYS A 24 -13.96 -5.88 -2.51
C LYS A 24 -12.73 -5.65 -1.63
N LEU A 25 -11.82 -4.78 -2.05
CA LEU A 25 -10.60 -4.47 -1.32
C LEU A 25 -10.76 -3.19 -0.52
N SER A 26 -10.23 -3.20 0.69
CA SER A 26 -10.02 -1.97 1.46
C SER A 26 -8.89 -1.13 0.84
N HIS A 27 -8.87 0.17 1.17
CA HIS A 27 -7.78 1.06 0.74
C HIS A 27 -6.38 0.54 1.12
N SER A 28 -6.25 -0.09 2.29
CA SER A 28 -4.97 -0.65 2.73
C SER A 28 -4.59 -1.92 1.97
N GLU A 29 -5.55 -2.74 1.53
CA GLU A 29 -5.28 -3.87 0.64
C GLU A 29 -4.86 -3.39 -0.75
N LEU A 30 -5.54 -2.38 -1.32
CA LEU A 30 -5.16 -1.78 -2.61
C LEU A 30 -3.74 -1.22 -2.57
N LEU A 31 -3.44 -0.40 -1.55
CA LEU A 31 -2.10 0.14 -1.36
C LEU A 31 -1.06 -0.96 -1.08
N ALA A 32 -1.44 -2.03 -0.38
CA ALA A 32 -0.54 -3.15 -0.14
C ALA A 32 -0.17 -3.92 -1.42
N ILE A 33 -1.09 -4.00 -2.40
CA ILE A 33 -0.80 -4.60 -3.71
C ILE A 33 0.28 -3.79 -4.43
N ILE A 34 0.13 -2.45 -4.45
CA ILE A 34 1.08 -1.52 -5.06
C ILE A 34 2.46 -1.66 -4.41
N LEU A 35 2.52 -1.66 -3.07
CA LEU A 35 3.77 -1.78 -2.32
C LEU A 35 4.46 -3.15 -2.47
N GLY A 36 3.68 -4.19 -2.76
CA GLY A 36 4.11 -5.58 -2.95
C GLY A 36 4.64 -6.31 -1.70
N THR A 37 5.44 -5.64 -0.86
CA THR A 37 6.09 -6.21 0.33
C THR A 37 6.06 -5.26 1.51
N GLY A 38 6.22 -5.81 2.72
CA GLY A 38 6.29 -5.03 3.96
C GLY A 38 7.62 -4.30 4.14
N SER A 39 7.80 -3.67 5.29
CA SER A 39 9.09 -3.11 5.72
C SER A 39 9.63 -3.89 6.91
N LYS A 40 10.85 -3.56 7.37
CA LYS A 40 11.50 -4.27 8.48
C LYS A 40 10.56 -4.32 9.70
N GLY A 41 10.15 -5.54 10.06
CA GLY A 41 9.34 -5.79 11.26
C GLY A 41 7.84 -5.53 11.13
N ILE A 42 7.30 -5.21 9.94
CA ILE A 42 5.85 -5.08 9.70
C ILE A 42 5.45 -5.66 8.34
N ASN A 43 4.27 -6.27 8.24
CA ASN A 43 3.78 -6.76 6.94
C ASN A 43 3.28 -5.63 6.04
N VAL A 44 3.01 -5.92 4.77
CA VAL A 44 2.63 -4.91 3.77
C VAL A 44 1.27 -4.27 4.04
N ILE A 45 0.30 -5.03 4.58
CA ILE A 45 -1.03 -4.50 4.94
C ILE A 45 -0.89 -3.56 6.13
N GLU A 46 -0.10 -3.90 7.14
CA GLU A 46 0.20 -3.03 8.28
C GLU A 46 0.92 -1.75 7.85
N LEU A 47 1.89 -1.85 6.94
CA LEU A 47 2.58 -0.70 6.37
C LEU A 47 1.61 0.22 5.62
N ALA A 48 0.75 -0.35 4.76
CA ALA A 48 -0.28 0.40 4.05
C ALA A 48 -1.23 1.11 5.01
N ASN A 49 -1.69 0.42 6.07
CA ASN A 49 -2.52 1.01 7.10
C ASN A 49 -1.81 2.15 7.85
N LYS A 50 -0.52 2.01 8.18
CA LYS A 50 0.26 3.10 8.82
C LYS A 50 0.34 4.34 7.93
N ILE A 51 0.59 4.16 6.62
CA ILE A 51 0.65 5.25 5.66
C ILE A 51 -0.70 5.97 5.59
N LEU A 52 -1.79 5.23 5.37
CA LEU A 52 -3.15 5.80 5.26
C LEU A 52 -3.63 6.47 6.55
N LYS A 53 -3.24 5.96 7.73
CA LYS A 53 -3.58 6.59 9.01
C LYS A 53 -2.83 7.90 9.24
N LYS A 54 -1.58 8.00 8.78
CA LYS A 54 -0.77 9.23 8.92
C LYS A 54 -1.26 10.33 8.00
N PHE A 55 -1.65 9.96 6.78
CA PHE A 55 -2.18 10.89 5.79
C PHE A 55 -3.70 10.73 5.70
N SER A 56 -4.43 11.50 6.51
CA SER A 56 -5.89 11.52 6.49
C SER A 56 -6.43 12.02 5.15
N GLY A 57 -7.60 11.50 4.74
CA GLY A 57 -8.29 11.93 3.52
C GLY A 57 -7.48 11.66 2.25
N ASP A 58 -7.31 12.67 1.41
CA ASP A 58 -6.53 12.60 0.17
C ASP A 58 -5.03 12.87 0.38
N GLY A 59 -4.58 13.05 1.62
CA GLY A 59 -3.21 13.50 1.93
C GLY A 59 -2.12 12.58 1.39
N VAL A 60 -2.38 11.27 1.30
CA VAL A 60 -1.40 10.31 0.78
C VAL A 60 -1.12 10.55 -0.70
N SER A 61 -2.12 11.01 -1.45
CA SER A 61 -1.98 11.32 -2.88
C SER A 61 -1.09 12.54 -3.12
N LYS A 62 -0.94 13.41 -2.12
CA LYS A 62 -0.15 14.64 -2.17
C LYS A 62 1.25 14.47 -1.55
N ALA A 63 1.51 13.32 -0.93
CA ALA A 63 2.79 13.04 -0.28
C ALA A 63 3.92 12.99 -1.31
N ASN A 64 5.08 13.54 -0.95
CA ASN A 64 6.28 13.43 -1.78
C ASN A 64 7.20 12.28 -1.33
N THR A 65 8.18 11.92 -2.18
CA THR A 65 9.07 10.79 -1.88
C THR A 65 9.94 11.02 -0.65
N VAL A 66 10.29 12.27 -0.31
CA VAL A 66 11.10 12.60 0.87
C VAL A 66 10.32 12.34 2.15
N GLU A 67 9.07 12.80 2.22
CA GLU A 67 8.17 12.56 3.36
C GLU A 67 7.92 11.07 3.59
N LEU A 68 7.67 10.32 2.51
CA LEU A 68 7.44 8.88 2.55
C LEU A 68 8.66 8.10 3.06
N LYS A 69 9.86 8.46 2.58
CA LYS A 69 11.12 7.87 3.05
C LYS A 69 11.36 8.16 4.53
N ASN A 70 11.25 9.43 4.93
CA ASN A 70 11.59 9.87 6.28
C ASN A 70 10.58 9.38 7.34
N THR A 71 9.29 9.30 6.99
CA THR A 71 8.23 8.97 7.96
C THR A 71 8.08 7.47 8.19
N PHE A 72 8.27 6.64 7.15
CA PHE A 72 8.00 5.20 7.24
C PHE A 72 9.24 4.32 6.96
N GLY A 73 10.41 4.93 6.74
CA GLY A 73 11.62 4.21 6.38
C GLY A 73 11.47 3.44 5.06
N LEU A 74 10.69 3.97 4.12
CA LEU A 74 10.57 3.36 2.79
C LEU A 74 11.88 3.53 2.02
N GLY A 75 12.28 2.50 1.28
CA GLY A 75 13.31 2.65 0.27
C GLY A 75 12.82 3.50 -0.91
N SER A 76 13.76 4.04 -1.70
CA SER A 76 13.44 4.90 -2.84
C SER A 76 12.43 4.29 -3.81
N ALA A 77 12.54 2.98 -4.09
CA ALA A 77 11.61 2.28 -4.99
C ALA A 77 10.15 2.40 -4.53
N LYS A 78 9.85 2.03 -3.28
CA LYS A 78 8.48 2.08 -2.73
C LYS A 78 7.93 3.50 -2.63
N ALA A 79 8.78 4.46 -2.28
CA ALA A 79 8.37 5.86 -2.26
C ALA A 79 7.97 6.35 -3.66
N CYS A 80 8.74 5.99 -4.69
CA CYS A 80 8.42 6.30 -6.08
C CYS A 80 7.14 5.59 -6.55
N GLU A 81 6.94 4.30 -6.22
CA GLU A 81 5.74 3.54 -6.57
C GLU A 81 4.46 4.22 -6.07
N ILE A 82 4.43 4.67 -4.82
CA ILE A 82 3.27 5.37 -4.25
C ILE A 82 2.99 6.66 -5.02
N VAL A 83 4.01 7.51 -5.18
CA VAL A 83 3.86 8.82 -5.83
C VAL A 83 3.42 8.63 -7.29
N ALA A 84 4.04 7.70 -8.01
CA ALA A 84 3.69 7.40 -9.40
C ALA A 84 2.27 6.84 -9.53
N CYS A 85 1.84 5.96 -8.62
CA CYS A 85 0.49 5.40 -8.66
C CYS A 85 -0.59 6.48 -8.51
N PHE A 86 -0.46 7.37 -7.54
CA PHE A 86 -1.44 8.44 -7.34
C PHE A 86 -1.40 9.48 -8.45
N GLU A 87 -0.20 9.81 -8.95
CA GLU A 87 -0.07 10.71 -10.09
C GLU A 87 -0.70 10.12 -11.36
N LEU A 88 -0.52 8.82 -11.61
CA LEU A 88 -1.15 8.15 -12.74
C LEU A 88 -2.68 8.19 -12.64
N GLY A 89 -3.23 7.87 -11.46
CA GLY A 89 -4.68 7.92 -11.23
C GLY A 89 -5.30 9.33 -11.26
N ARG A 90 -4.48 10.40 -11.22
CA ARG A 90 -4.95 11.78 -11.47
C ARG A 90 -4.97 12.15 -12.95
N ARG A 91 -4.14 11.50 -13.77
CA ARG A 91 -3.96 11.84 -15.19
C ARG A 91 -4.90 11.07 -16.11
N LEU A 92 -5.37 9.91 -15.67
CA LEU A 92 -6.28 9.01 -16.38
C LEU A 92 -7.66 9.04 -15.74
#